data_AF-A5GQN8-F1
#
_entry.id   AF-A5GQN8-F1
#
_cell.length_a   1.000
_cell.length_b   1.000
_cell.length_c   1.000
_cell.angle_alpha   90.00
_cell.angle_beta   90.00
_cell.angle_gamma   90.00
#
_symmetry.space_group_name_H-M   'P 1'
#
loop_
_entity.id
_entity.type
_entity.pdbx_description
1 polymer ?
#
loop_
_entity_poly.entity_id
_entity_poly.type
_entity_poly.pdbx_seq_one_letter_code
_entity_poly.pdbx_strand_id
1 'polypeptide(L)'
;MLLPLLILAQTSTPTEDLLMVLRPQLELQMTRECEKAVNSPDGSFLNLRSICSEISQPASVCLVEEISQQGSLAQVAREALEGSLGPASLGVASACIERLMQSAKPVWDQEFPLR
;
A
#
# COMPACT_ATOMS: atom_id res chain seq x y z
N MET A 1 11.11 30.27 -33.55
CA MET A 1 11.23 28.83 -33.19
C MET A 1 10.44 28.61 -31.90
N LEU A 2 9.43 27.76 -31.95
CA LEU A 2 8.52 27.40 -30.86
C LEU A 2 9.05 26.18 -30.08
N LEU A 3 8.95 26.27 -28.74
CA LEU A 3 8.84 25.21 -27.71
C LEU A 3 10.01 24.21 -27.53
N PRO A 4 10.24 23.61 -26.32
CA PRO A 4 9.19 23.18 -25.37
C PRO A 4 9.43 23.36 -23.85
N LEU A 5 8.28 23.45 -23.15
CA LEU A 5 7.82 22.70 -21.97
C LEU A 5 8.84 22.16 -20.93
N LEU A 6 8.34 22.12 -19.69
CA LEU A 6 8.78 21.30 -18.54
C LEU A 6 9.69 22.00 -17.52
N ILE A 7 9.23 23.13 -16.97
CA ILE A 7 9.40 23.35 -15.53
C ILE A 7 8.10 22.89 -14.86
N LEU A 8 7.84 21.59 -14.93
CA LEU A 8 6.81 20.93 -14.15
C LEU A 8 7.51 20.05 -13.12
N ALA A 9 7.02 20.13 -11.89
CA ALA A 9 7.21 19.17 -10.81
C ALA A 9 8.60 19.13 -10.13
N GLN A 10 8.91 20.13 -9.31
CA GLN A 10 9.81 19.95 -8.16
C GLN A 10 9.15 20.34 -6.83
N THR A 11 7.83 20.30 -6.76
CA THR A 11 7.15 20.32 -5.47
C THR A 11 7.12 18.89 -4.95
N SER A 12 8.24 18.42 -4.39
CA SER A 12 8.15 17.41 -3.33
C SER A 12 7.27 18.03 -2.25
N THR A 13 6.00 17.65 -2.25
CA THR A 13 5.01 18.22 -1.36
C THR A 13 5.37 17.77 0.06
N PRO A 14 5.29 18.64 1.09
CA PRO A 14 5.66 18.30 2.47
C PRO A 14 4.90 17.09 3.04
N THR A 15 3.86 16.67 2.35
CA THR A 15 3.02 15.49 2.58
C THR A 15 3.71 14.16 2.24
N GLU A 16 4.61 14.14 1.25
CA GLU A 16 5.34 12.93 0.85
C GLU A 16 6.42 12.55 1.89
N ASP A 17 7.14 13.56 2.39
CA ASP A 17 8.10 13.40 3.48
C ASP A 17 7.42 12.94 4.77
N LEU A 18 6.22 13.46 5.07
CA LEU A 18 5.46 13.05 6.26
C LEU A 18 5.02 11.58 6.19
N LEU A 19 4.55 11.13 5.02
CA LEU A 19 4.14 9.74 4.83
C LEU A 19 5.31 8.77 4.95
N MET A 20 6.49 9.16 4.45
CA MET A 20 7.71 8.37 4.61
C MET A 20 8.13 8.23 6.07
N VAL A 21 7.96 9.27 6.88
CA VAL A 21 8.24 9.23 8.33
C VAL A 21 7.25 8.33 9.08
N LEU A 22 5.99 8.28 8.64
CA LEU A 22 4.95 7.45 9.25
C LEU A 22 4.99 5.98 8.82
N ARG A 23 5.70 5.66 7.72
CA ARG A 23 5.77 4.31 7.16
C ARG A 23 6.11 3.21 8.17
N PRO A 24 7.12 3.35 9.06
CA PRO A 24 7.43 2.29 10.03
C PRO A 24 6.27 2.01 11.00
N GLN A 25 5.48 3.03 11.35
CA GLN A 25 4.30 2.83 12.21
C GLN A 25 3.18 2.13 11.43
N LEU A 26 3.01 2.47 10.15
CA LEU A 26 2.07 1.79 9.26
C LEU A 26 2.43 0.30 9.11
N GLU A 27 3.70 -0.02 8.83
CA GLU A 27 4.22 -1.39 8.74
C GLU A 27 3.91 -2.21 10.01
N LEU A 28 4.12 -1.62 11.19
CA LEU A 28 3.82 -2.27 12.47
C LEU A 28 2.33 -2.52 12.69
N GLN A 29 1.46 -1.60 12.26
CA GLN A 29 0.01 -1.78 12.35
C GLN A 29 -0.47 -2.84 11.35
N MET A 30 0.01 -2.80 10.11
CA MET A 30 -0.33 -3.77 9.08
C MET A 30 0.08 -5.19 9.48
N THR A 31 1.28 -5.35 10.05
CA THR A 31 1.74 -6.62 10.61
C THR A 31 0.77 -7.13 11.67
N ARG A 32 0.39 -6.29 12.65
CA ARG A 32 -0.54 -6.67 13.73
C ARG A 32 -1.91 -7.08 13.22
N GLU A 33 -2.49 -6.34 12.27
CA GLU A 33 -3.79 -6.68 11.71
C GLU A 33 -3.75 -7.97 10.88
N CYS A 34 -2.66 -8.20 10.13
CA CYS A 34 -2.43 -9.47 9.46
C CYS A 34 -2.32 -10.63 10.47
N GLU A 35 -1.54 -10.46 11.54
CA GLU A 35 -1.42 -11.48 12.59
C GLU A 35 -2.74 -11.78 13.28
N LYS A 36 -3.59 -10.76 13.52
CA LYS A 36 -4.94 -10.97 14.06
C LYS A 36 -5.80 -11.78 13.10
N ALA A 37 -5.78 -11.47 11.80
CA ALA A 37 -6.54 -12.20 10.79
C ALA A 37 -6.07 -13.66 10.67
N VAL A 38 -4.75 -13.89 10.72
CA VAL A 38 -4.11 -15.21 10.66
C VAL A 38 -4.33 -16.04 11.92
N ASN A 39 -4.53 -15.41 13.09
CA ASN A 39 -4.84 -16.09 14.35
C ASN A 39 -6.35 -16.28 14.58
N SER A 40 -7.20 -16.00 13.57
CA SER A 40 -8.66 -16.21 13.66
C SER A 40 -8.98 -17.70 13.87
N PRO A 41 -9.99 -18.05 14.69
CA PRO A 41 -10.32 -19.44 15.05
C PRO A 41 -10.65 -20.37 13.88
N ASP A 42 -10.94 -19.83 12.68
CA ASP A 42 -11.29 -20.59 11.48
C ASP A 42 -10.08 -21.14 10.69
N GLY A 43 -8.85 -20.82 11.07
CA GLY A 43 -7.66 -21.34 10.40
C GLY A 43 -6.37 -20.96 11.10
N SER A 44 -5.77 -21.91 11.82
CA SER A 44 -4.45 -21.75 12.43
C SER A 44 -3.36 -21.82 11.36
N PHE A 45 -3.07 -20.69 10.71
CA PHE A 45 -1.97 -20.59 9.76
C PHE A 45 -0.70 -20.08 10.48
N LEU A 46 -0.22 -20.82 11.48
CA LEU A 46 0.95 -20.43 12.29
C LEU A 46 2.19 -20.09 11.45
N ASN A 47 2.34 -20.71 10.27
CA ASN A 47 3.42 -20.46 9.32
C ASN A 47 3.29 -19.13 8.56
N LEU A 48 2.13 -18.46 8.59
CA LEU A 48 1.91 -17.17 7.96
C LEU A 48 2.28 -15.98 8.85
N ARG A 49 2.64 -16.21 10.12
CA ARG A 49 2.98 -15.12 11.05
C ARG A 49 4.25 -14.37 10.62
N SER A 50 5.29 -15.07 10.15
CA SER A 50 6.48 -14.44 9.56
C SER A 50 6.15 -13.71 8.25
N ILE A 51 5.22 -14.27 7.47
CA ILE A 51 4.76 -13.68 6.20
C ILE A 51 4.05 -12.34 6.44
N CYS A 52 3.40 -12.14 7.58
CA CYS A 52 2.79 -10.84 7.93
C CYS A 52 3.80 -9.69 8.00
N SER A 53 5.03 -9.93 8.48
CA SER A 53 6.08 -8.90 8.45
C SER A 53 6.71 -8.75 7.06
N GLU A 54 6.79 -9.83 6.29
CA GLU A 54 7.38 -9.82 4.94
C GLU A 54 6.47 -9.11 3.93
N ILE A 55 5.15 -9.17 4.11
CA ILE A 55 4.17 -8.50 3.24
C ILE A 55 3.91 -7.06 3.68
N SER A 56 4.00 -6.74 4.97
CA SER A 56 3.69 -5.39 5.46
C SER A 56 4.65 -4.33 4.93
N GLN A 57 5.93 -4.67 4.75
CA GLN A 57 6.91 -3.75 4.16
C GLN A 57 6.58 -3.34 2.72
N PRO A 58 6.48 -4.25 1.72
CA PRO A 58 6.14 -3.87 0.35
C PRO A 58 4.75 -3.24 0.24
N ALA A 59 3.78 -3.66 1.06
CA ALA A 59 2.46 -3.07 1.06
C ALA A 59 2.44 -1.64 1.60
N SER A 60 3.22 -1.33 2.64
CA SER A 60 3.31 0.04 3.18
C SER A 60 3.98 1.02 2.22
N VAL A 61 5.04 0.60 1.51
CA VAL A 61 5.71 1.40 0.48
C VAL A 61 4.72 1.73 -0.62
N CYS A 62 4.03 0.71 -1.10
CA CYS A 62 3.04 0.82 -2.15
C CYS A 62 1.87 1.76 -1.77
N LEU A 63 1.35 1.67 -0.54
CA LEU A 63 0.31 2.59 -0.05
C LEU A 63 0.81 4.05 -0.01
N VAL A 64 2.01 4.29 0.51
CA VAL A 64 2.57 5.65 0.59
C VAL A 64 2.78 6.25 -0.82
N GLU A 65 3.31 5.46 -1.74
CA GLU A 65 3.50 5.86 -3.13
C GLU A 65 2.17 6.17 -3.83
N GLU A 66 1.15 5.31 -3.68
CA GLU A 66 -0.16 5.52 -4.29
C GLU A 66 -0.87 6.75 -3.71
N ILE A 67 -0.78 6.99 -2.41
CA ILE A 67 -1.33 8.20 -1.78
C ILE A 67 -0.64 9.46 -2.33
N SER A 68 0.68 9.42 -2.49
CA SER A 68 1.45 10.52 -3.07
C SER A 68 1.08 10.77 -4.54
N GLN A 69 1.09 9.71 -5.35
CA GLN A 69 0.81 9.77 -6.79
C GLN A 69 -0.62 10.23 -7.11
N GLN A 70 -1.60 9.78 -6.33
CA GLN A 70 -3.01 10.14 -6.53
C GLN A 70 -3.36 11.51 -5.91
N GLY A 71 -2.45 12.15 -5.16
CA GLY A 71 -2.72 13.39 -4.44
C GLY A 71 -3.83 13.25 -3.40
N SER A 72 -4.07 12.03 -2.91
CA SER A 72 -5.28 11.67 -2.17
C SER A 72 -5.11 11.79 -0.64
N LEU A 73 -3.93 12.18 -0.15
CA LEU A 73 -3.61 12.18 1.29
C LEU A 73 -4.68 12.86 2.16
N ALA A 74 -5.13 14.06 1.79
CA ALA A 74 -6.12 14.79 2.59
C ALA A 74 -7.47 14.07 2.63
N GLN A 75 -7.85 13.43 1.52
CA GLN A 75 -9.10 12.67 1.41
C GLN A 75 -9.02 11.36 2.19
N VAL A 76 -7.93 10.61 2.05
CA VAL A 76 -7.64 9.37 2.79
C VAL A 76 -7.58 9.66 4.29
N ALA A 77 -6.91 10.73 4.71
CA ALA A 77 -6.85 11.14 6.10
C ALA A 77 -8.23 11.49 6.66
N ARG A 78 -9.07 12.18 5.88
CA ARG A 78 -10.44 12.50 6.28
C ARG A 78 -11.29 11.24 6.44
N GLU A 79 -11.25 10.33 5.47
CA GLU A 79 -11.95 9.04 5.51
C GLU A 79 -11.53 8.21 6.74
N ALA A 80 -10.23 8.17 7.05
CA ALA A 80 -9.71 7.51 8.24
C ALA A 80 -10.21 8.15 9.55
N LEU A 81 -10.28 9.48 9.63
CA LEU A 81 -10.83 10.21 10.78
C LEU A 81 -12.34 9.96 10.96
N GLU A 82 -13.06 9.79 9.85
CA GLU A 82 -14.47 9.40 9.84
C GLU A 82 -14.67 7.91 10.17
N GLY A 83 -13.59 7.14 10.29
CA GLY A 83 -13.61 5.71 10.63
C GLY A 83 -14.17 4.84 9.51
N SER A 84 -14.16 5.32 8.25
CA SER A 84 -14.71 4.59 7.12
C SER A 84 -13.73 4.54 5.95
N LEU A 85 -13.75 3.44 5.20
CA LEU A 85 -13.03 3.35 3.92
C LEU A 85 -13.91 3.96 2.83
N GLY A 86 -13.57 5.17 2.39
CA GLY A 86 -14.25 5.84 1.30
C GLY A 86 -13.58 5.58 -0.06
N PRO A 87 -14.07 6.24 -1.13
CA PRO A 87 -13.58 6.03 -2.48
C PRO A 87 -12.07 6.26 -2.65
N ALA A 88 -11.47 7.20 -1.91
CA ALA A 88 -10.03 7.45 -2.06
C ALA A 88 -9.19 6.36 -1.39
N SER A 89 -9.56 5.93 -0.19
CA SER A 89 -8.87 4.83 0.49
C SER A 89 -9.00 3.52 -0.31
N LEU A 90 -10.18 3.27 -0.87
CA LEU A 90 -10.40 2.10 -1.74
C LEU A 90 -9.60 2.17 -3.04
N GLY A 91 -9.52 3.34 -3.69
CA GLY A 91 -8.74 3.53 -4.91
C GLY A 91 -7.24 3.34 -4.70
N VAL A 92 -6.70 3.90 -3.62
CA VAL A 92 -5.32 3.67 -3.19
C VAL A 92 -5.06 2.19 -2.91
N ALA A 93 -5.94 1.55 -2.13
CA ALA A 93 -5.79 0.14 -1.80
C ALA A 93 -5.87 -0.76 -3.03
N SER A 94 -6.80 -0.51 -3.95
CA SER A 94 -6.96 -1.31 -5.17
C SER A 94 -5.76 -1.19 -6.11
N ALA A 95 -5.27 0.04 -6.33
CA ALA A 95 -4.08 0.28 -7.14
C ALA A 95 -2.85 -0.41 -6.54
N CYS A 96 -2.74 -0.37 -5.21
CA CYS A 96 -1.66 -1.03 -4.52
C CYS A 96 -1.73 -2.56 -4.62
N ILE A 97 -2.91 -3.16 -4.41
CA ILE A 97 -3.13 -4.60 -4.57
C ILE A 97 -2.78 -5.03 -6.00
N GLU A 98 -3.24 -4.30 -7.01
CA GLU A 98 -2.93 -4.58 -8.41
C GLU A 98 -1.42 -4.58 -8.67
N ARG A 99 -0.70 -3.56 -8.19
CA ARG A 99 0.76 -3.44 -8.33
C ARG A 99 1.50 -4.60 -7.65
N LEU A 100 1.09 -4.98 -6.44
CA LEU A 100 1.67 -6.12 -5.72
C LEU A 100 1.41 -7.43 -6.46
N MET A 101 0.19 -7.64 -6.96
CA MET A 101 -0.15 -8.84 -7.76
C MET A 101 0.65 -8.91 -9.05
N GLN A 102 0.81 -7.79 -9.77
CA GLN A 102 1.64 -7.72 -10.97
C GLN A 102 3.11 -8.05 -10.66
N SER A 103 3.61 -7.58 -9.52
CA SER A 103 4.99 -7.85 -9.08
C SER A 103 5.19 -9.32 -8.68
N ALA A 104 4.19 -9.95 -8.08
CA ALA A 104 4.21 -11.36 -7.69
C ALA A 104 3.93 -12.33 -8.85
N LYS A 105 3.30 -11.84 -9.94
CA LYS A 105 2.88 -12.65 -11.10
C LYS A 105 3.98 -13.56 -11.67
N PRO A 106 5.24 -13.13 -11.86
CA PRO A 106 6.27 -14.01 -12.41
C PRO A 106 6.59 -15.21 -11.52
N VAL A 107 6.50 -15.05 -10.20
CA VAL A 107 6.71 -16.13 -9.22
C VAL A 107 5.48 -17.04 -9.19
N TRP A 108 4.29 -16.43 -9.17
CA TRP A 108 3.02 -17.17 -9.18
C TRP A 108 2.89 -18.04 -10.43
N ASP A 109 3.17 -17.50 -11.62
CA ASP A 109 3.06 -18.23 -12.88
C ASP A 109 4.06 -19.41 -12.97
N GLN A 110 5.18 -19.35 -12.22
CA GLN A 110 6.15 -20.44 -12.11
C GLN A 110 5.72 -21.53 -11.12
N GLU A 111 5.16 -21.15 -9.95
CA GLU A 111 4.72 -22.11 -8.92
C GLU A 111 3.35 -22.73 -9.22
N PHE A 112 2.46 -21.96 -9.84
CA PHE A 112 1.09 -22.34 -10.19
C PHE A 112 0.83 -22.05 -11.67
N PRO A 113 1.44 -22.83 -12.59
CA PRO A 113 1.21 -22.66 -14.01
C PRO A 113 -0.27 -22.84 -14.32
N LEU A 114 -0.93 -21.76 -14.73
CA LEU A 114 -2.28 -21.80 -15.25
C LEU A 114 -2.25 -22.67 -16.52
N ARG A 115 -2.90 -23.84 -16.44
CA ARG A 115 -3.12 -24.72 -17.60
C ARG A 115 -4.19 -24.14 -18.51
#